data_AF-A0A959C0Z1-F1
#
_entry.id   AF-A0A959C0Z1-F1
#
_cell.length_a   1.000
_cell.length_b   1.000
_cell.length_c   1.000
_cell.angle_alpha   90.00
_cell.angle_beta   90.00
_cell.angle_gamma   90.00
#
_symmetry.space_group_name_H-M   'P 1'
#
loop_
_entity.id
_entity.type
_entity.pdbx_description
1 polymer ?
#
loop_
_entity_poly.entity_id
_entity_poly.type
_entity_poly.pdbx_seq_one_letter_code
_entity_poly.pdbx_strand_id
1 'polypeptide(L)'
;MPSFHQDFQTIQVLADEVQNSDDFESALANFLRFSGEMRAWLADNFYSSRIKGLVNQMPEIEYDSQPSLWSKLSGGGGIGMYKNFRKREDARLRVRETAKLFRAIYPLACDEMDSGLV
;
A
#
# COMPACT_ATOMS: atom_id res chain seq x y z
N MET A 1 -22.05 -7.50 8.40
CA MET A 1 -21.33 -6.48 7.61
C MET A 1 -20.44 -7.17 6.57
N PRO A 2 -20.86 -7.26 5.30
CA PRO A 2 -20.07 -7.91 4.24
C PRO A 2 -18.94 -7.05 3.65
N SER A 3 -18.98 -5.71 3.76
CA SER A 3 -18.03 -4.82 3.05
C SER A 3 -16.62 -4.81 3.63
N PHE A 4 -16.47 -4.71 4.96
CA PHE A 4 -15.16 -4.59 5.61
C PHE A 4 -14.21 -5.77 5.34
N HIS A 5 -14.73 -6.99 5.41
CA HIS A 5 -13.94 -8.19 5.14
C HIS A 5 -13.48 -8.24 3.68
N GLN A 6 -14.37 -7.85 2.76
CA GLN A 6 -14.08 -7.79 1.34
C GLN A 6 -13.05 -6.70 1.01
N ASP A 7 -13.12 -5.55 1.68
CA ASP A 7 -12.17 -4.45 1.51
C ASP A 7 -10.76 -4.87 1.98
N PHE A 8 -10.65 -5.60 3.10
CA PHE A 8 -9.38 -6.15 3.56
C PHE A 8 -8.79 -7.18 2.60
N GLN A 9 -9.62 -8.06 2.04
CA GLN A 9 -9.18 -9.01 1.01
C GLN A 9 -8.72 -8.28 -0.26
N THR A 10 -9.43 -7.22 -0.65
CA THR A 10 -9.08 -6.41 -1.83
C THR A 10 -7.68 -5.80 -1.70
N ILE A 11 -7.31 -5.30 -0.51
CA ILE A 11 -5.94 -4.81 -0.26
C ILE A 11 -4.89 -5.90 -0.49
N GLN A 12 -5.18 -7.14 -0.10
CA GLN A 12 -4.24 -8.25 -0.31
C GLN A 12 -4.09 -8.60 -1.79
N VAL A 13 -5.20 -8.64 -2.52
CA VAL A 13 -5.19 -8.88 -3.98
C VAL A 13 -4.40 -7.78 -4.69
N LEU A 14 -4.66 -6.50 -4.37
CA LEU A 14 -3.94 -5.38 -4.97
C LEU A 14 -2.44 -5.40 -4.61
N ALA A 15 -2.09 -5.80 -3.38
CA ALA A 15 -0.69 -5.96 -3.00
C ALA A 15 0.00 -7.04 -3.84
N ASP A 16 -0.67 -8.17 -4.08
CA ASP A 16 -0.17 -9.25 -4.92
C ASP A 16 -0.09 -8.84 -6.39
N GLU A 17 -1.03 -8.06 -6.91
CA GLU A 17 -0.96 -7.48 -8.25
C GLU A 17 0.30 -6.61 -8.42
N VAL A 18 0.63 -5.76 -7.44
CA VAL A 18 1.87 -4.95 -7.50
C VAL A 18 3.14 -5.80 -7.54
N GLN A 19 3.14 -6.97 -6.91
CA GLN A 19 4.29 -7.88 -6.95
C GLN A 19 4.45 -8.56 -8.31
N ASN A 20 3.34 -8.94 -8.92
CA ASN A 20 3.34 -9.89 -10.05
C ASN A 20 2.97 -9.25 -11.40
N SER A 21 2.43 -8.04 -11.42
CA SER A 21 1.95 -7.38 -12.65
C SER A 21 3.08 -6.82 -13.50
N ASP A 22 2.94 -7.01 -14.82
CA ASP A 22 3.72 -6.33 -15.84
C ASP A 22 3.38 -4.83 -15.91
N ASP A 23 2.11 -4.48 -15.67
CA ASP A 23 1.65 -3.10 -15.48
C ASP A 23 1.75 -2.69 -14.02
N PHE A 24 3.00 -2.53 -13.58
CA PHE A 24 3.34 -2.14 -12.21
C PHE A 24 2.71 -0.81 -11.80
N GLU A 25 2.66 0.17 -12.70
CA GLU A 25 2.28 1.55 -12.37
C GLU A 25 0.79 1.66 -12.12
N SER A 26 -0.04 1.03 -12.95
CA SER A 26 -1.48 0.95 -12.72
C SER A 26 -1.81 0.15 -11.46
N ALA A 27 -1.15 -1.00 -11.25
CA ALA A 27 -1.33 -1.81 -10.04
C ALA A 27 -0.97 -1.01 -8.78
N LEU A 28 0.15 -0.29 -8.81
CA LEU A 28 0.59 0.56 -7.71
C LEU A 28 -0.41 1.71 -7.45
N ALA A 29 -0.87 2.40 -8.49
CA ALA A 29 -1.85 3.47 -8.36
C ALA A 29 -3.16 3.00 -7.71
N ASN A 30 -3.65 1.83 -8.13
CA ASN A 30 -4.84 1.21 -7.54
C ASN A 30 -4.63 0.84 -6.07
N PHE A 31 -3.49 0.24 -5.75
CA PHE A 31 -3.13 -0.07 -4.36
C PHE A 31 -3.07 1.18 -3.49
N LEU A 32 -2.38 2.23 -3.95
CA LEU A 32 -2.21 3.48 -3.18
C LEU A 32 -3.55 4.17 -2.93
N ARG A 33 -4.40 4.26 -3.95
CA ARG A 33 -5.75 4.82 -3.80
C ARG A 33 -6.55 4.05 -2.75
N PHE A 34 -6.65 2.73 -2.91
CA PHE A 34 -7.51 1.90 -2.05
C PHE A 34 -6.97 1.79 -0.61
N SER A 35 -5.67 1.61 -0.44
CA SER A 35 -5.04 1.60 0.89
C SER A 35 -5.14 2.96 1.59
N GLY A 36 -5.07 4.07 0.86
CA GLY A 36 -5.29 5.41 1.38
C GLY A 36 -6.73 5.62 1.88
N GLU A 37 -7.72 5.21 1.09
CA GLU A 37 -9.14 5.22 1.47
C GLU A 37 -9.39 4.39 2.74
N MET A 38 -8.88 3.16 2.79
CA MET A 38 -9.01 2.30 3.97
C MET A 38 -8.29 2.87 5.20
N ARG A 39 -7.13 3.49 5.01
CA ARG A 39 -6.37 4.13 6.10
C ARG A 39 -7.16 5.27 6.74
N ALA A 40 -7.74 6.15 5.92
CA ALA A 40 -8.59 7.23 6.39
C ALA A 40 -9.80 6.67 7.14
N TRP A 41 -10.47 5.68 6.55
CA TRP A 41 -11.62 5.03 7.17
C TRP A 41 -11.27 4.40 8.54
N LEU A 42 -10.14 3.69 8.66
CA LEU A 42 -9.68 3.14 9.93
C LEU A 42 -9.42 4.22 10.98
N ALA A 43 -8.83 5.34 10.59
CA ALA A 43 -8.54 6.45 11.49
C ALA A 43 -9.83 7.13 12.00
N ASP A 44 -10.87 7.19 11.16
CA ASP A 44 -12.15 7.83 11.47
C ASP A 44 -13.07 6.93 12.32
N ASN A 45 -13.01 5.61 12.13
CA ASN A 45 -13.96 4.67 12.76
C ASN A 45 -13.39 3.99 14.02
N PHE A 46 -12.06 3.87 14.16
CA PHE A 46 -11.45 3.19 15.31
C PHE A 46 -10.71 4.18 16.22
N TYR A 47 -11.04 4.17 17.52
CA TYR A 47 -10.38 5.02 18.52
C TYR A 47 -9.23 4.33 19.25
N SER A 48 -9.12 3.01 19.11
CA SER A 48 -8.11 2.18 19.75
C SER A 48 -6.69 2.61 19.41
N SER A 49 -5.89 2.77 20.48
CA SER A 49 -4.47 3.13 20.38
C SER A 49 -3.66 2.08 19.61
N ARG A 50 -4.09 0.81 19.61
CA ARG A 50 -3.42 -0.29 18.90
C ARG A 50 -3.63 -0.16 17.40
N ILE A 51 -4.87 0.02 16.94
CA ILE A 51 -5.19 0.19 15.51
C ILE A 51 -4.55 1.48 14.98
N LYS A 52 -4.69 2.60 15.70
CA LYS A 52 -4.04 3.87 15.35
C LYS A 52 -2.52 3.74 15.29
N GLY A 53 -1.92 3.04 16.25
CA GLY A 53 -0.48 2.78 16.28
C GLY A 53 0.01 2.02 15.05
N LEU A 54 -0.73 1.02 14.58
CA LEU A 54 -0.40 0.26 13.36
C LEU A 54 -0.62 1.09 12.09
N VAL A 55 -1.71 1.86 12.02
CA VAL A 55 -1.98 2.79 10.90
C VAL A 55 -0.85 3.82 10.77
N ASN A 56 -0.34 4.36 11.88
CA ASN A 56 0.76 5.32 11.88
C ASN A 56 2.11 4.71 11.47
N GLN A 57 2.25 3.39 11.53
CA GLN A 57 3.45 2.68 11.07
C GLN A 57 3.43 2.38 9.58
N MET A 58 2.31 2.63 8.87
CA MET A 58 2.24 2.37 7.43
C MET A 58 3.26 3.23 6.68
N PRO A 59 4.20 2.61 5.94
CA PRO A 59 5.23 3.34 5.23
C PRO A 59 4.63 4.21 4.14
N GLU A 60 5.18 5.40 3.96
CA GLU A 60 4.89 6.21 2.78
C GLU A 60 5.51 5.55 1.55
N ILE A 61 4.73 5.42 0.48
CA ILE A 61 5.17 4.81 -0.77
C ILE A 61 5.33 5.92 -1.79
N GLU A 62 6.56 6.40 -1.93
CA GLU A 62 6.92 7.38 -2.95
C GLU A 62 7.26 6.66 -4.26
N TYR A 63 6.48 6.93 -5.31
CA TYR A 63 6.82 6.47 -6.65
C TYR A 63 6.52 7.56 -7.66
N ASP A 64 7.56 8.30 -8.03
CA ASP A 64 7.48 9.27 -9.12
C ASP A 64 7.76 8.54 -10.44
N SER A 65 6.70 8.36 -11.25
CA SER A 65 6.76 7.65 -12.54
C SER A 65 7.39 8.51 -13.64
N GLN A 66 7.63 9.80 -13.41
CA GLN A 66 8.18 10.66 -14.44
C GLN A 66 9.65 10.32 -14.73
N PRO A 67 10.00 10.00 -15.99
CA PRO A 67 11.40 9.91 -16.38
C PRO A 67 12.02 11.29 -16.21
N SER A 68 12.98 11.41 -15.28
CA SER A 68 13.67 12.68 -15.09
C SER A 68 14.27 13.14 -16.42
N LEU A 69 14.11 14.41 -16.78
CA LEU A 69 14.62 14.98 -18.04
C LEU A 69 16.12 14.69 -18.26
N TRP A 70 16.85 14.50 -17.17
CA TRP A 70 18.26 14.08 -17.13
C TRP A 70 18.53 12.67 -17.68
N SER A 71 17.55 11.77 -17.63
CA SER A 71 17.66 10.41 -18.19
C SER A 71 17.64 10.37 -19.73
N LYS A 72 17.12 11.42 -20.39
CA LYS A 72 17.16 11.56 -21.85
C LYS A 72 18.49 12.10 -22.39
N LEU A 73 19.28 12.78 -21.56
CA LEU A 73 20.52 13.45 -21.98
C LEU A 73 21.80 12.62 -21.76
N SER A 74 21.75 11.62 -20.87
CA SER A 74 22.89 10.73 -20.65
C SER A 74 22.69 9.47 -21.50
N GLY A 75 23.51 9.29 -22.54
CA GLY A 75 23.57 8.10 -23.39
C GLY A 75 24.07 6.83 -22.66
N GLY A 76 23.54 6.56 -21.46
CA GLY A 76 23.89 5.44 -20.59
C GLY A 76 22.65 4.61 -20.25
N GLY A 77 22.17 3.81 -21.21
CA GLY A 77 20.96 3.00 -21.07
C GLY A 77 20.91 2.07 -19.84
N GLY A 78 22.06 1.67 -19.29
CA GLY A 78 22.12 0.77 -18.12
C GLY A 78 21.85 1.44 -16.76
N ILE A 79 22.29 2.67 -16.54
CA ILE A 79 22.21 3.32 -15.22
C ILE A 79 20.76 3.77 -14.93
N GLY A 80 20.03 4.25 -15.95
CA GLY A 80 18.63 4.63 -15.83
C GLY A 80 17.71 3.44 -15.55
N MET A 81 17.92 2.32 -16.25
CA MET A 81 17.17 1.08 -16.04
C MET A 81 17.36 0.52 -14.63
N TYR A 82 18.60 0.51 -14.12
CA TYR A 82 18.89 0.03 -12.77
C TYR A 82 18.25 0.89 -11.67
N LYS A 83 18.22 2.22 -11.84
CA LYS A 83 17.55 3.13 -10.91
C LYS A 83 16.03 2.90 -10.89
N ASN A 84 15.41 2.73 -12.05
CA ASN A 84 13.97 2.46 -12.14
C ASN A 84 13.61 1.10 -11.54
N PHE A 85 14.42 0.08 -11.81
CA PHE A 85 14.26 -1.24 -11.19
C PHE A 85 14.32 -1.17 -9.66
N ARG A 86 15.35 -0.50 -9.09
CA ARG A 86 15.46 -0.32 -7.64
C ARG A 86 14.26 0.41 -7.04
N LYS A 87 13.74 1.46 -7.72
CA LYS A 87 12.55 2.18 -7.27
C LYS A 87 11.31 1.28 -7.23
N ARG A 88 11.12 0.45 -8.26
CA ARG A 88 10.00 -0.52 -8.29
C ARG A 88 10.13 -1.56 -7.18
N GLU A 89 11.33 -2.08 -6.92
CA GLU A 89 11.56 -3.02 -5.82
C GLU A 89 11.34 -2.39 -4.44
N ASP A 90 11.77 -1.14 -4.23
CA ASP A 90 11.51 -0.42 -2.98
C ASP A 90 10.00 -0.21 -2.77
N ALA A 91 9.28 0.22 -3.80
CA ALA A 91 7.83 0.33 -3.75
C ALA A 91 7.15 -1.03 -3.48
N ARG A 92 7.60 -2.12 -4.11
CA ARG A 92 7.12 -3.49 -3.83
C ARG A 92 7.36 -3.91 -2.39
N LEU A 93 8.51 -3.57 -1.82
CA LEU A 93 8.83 -3.85 -0.42
C LEU A 93 7.84 -3.12 0.50
N ARG A 94 7.67 -1.81 0.30
CA ARG A 94 6.76 -0.99 1.11
C ARG A 94 5.29 -1.41 0.97
N VAL A 95 4.85 -1.80 -0.22
CA VAL A 95 3.50 -2.38 -0.44
C VAL A 95 3.31 -3.66 0.38
N ARG A 96 4.31 -4.54 0.41
CA ARG A 96 4.26 -5.76 1.24
C ARG A 96 4.19 -5.44 2.73
N GLU A 97 4.92 -4.43 3.19
CA GLU A 97 4.88 -3.98 4.58
C GLU A 97 3.52 -3.40 4.96
N THR A 98 2.97 -2.52 4.12
CA THR A 98 1.61 -1.98 4.29
C THR A 98 0.56 -3.10 4.32
N ALA A 99 0.63 -4.08 3.41
CA ALA A 99 -0.29 -5.21 3.39
C ALA A 99 -0.20 -6.09 4.66
N LYS A 100 1.00 -6.26 5.23
CA LYS A 100 1.19 -6.95 6.53
C LYS A 100 0.56 -6.18 7.69
N LEU A 101 0.69 -4.86 7.72
CA LEU A 101 0.05 -4.02 8.74
C LEU A 101 -1.47 -4.14 8.66
N PHE A 102 -2.04 -4.13 7.45
CA PHE A 102 -3.46 -4.42 7.28
C PHE A 102 -3.84 -5.82 7.83
N ARG A 103 -3.09 -6.88 7.50
CA ARG A 103 -3.36 -8.21 8.10
C ARG A 103 -3.35 -8.21 9.63
N ALA A 104 -2.49 -7.40 10.25
CA ALA A 104 -2.44 -7.26 11.71
C ALA A 104 -3.59 -6.43 12.28
N ILE A 105 -4.06 -5.41 11.54
CA ILE A 105 -5.20 -4.56 11.94
C ILE A 105 -6.51 -5.34 11.87
N TYR A 106 -6.70 -6.16 10.84
CA TYR A 106 -7.96 -6.86 10.58
C TYR A 106 -8.56 -7.58 11.81
N PRO A 107 -7.85 -8.48 12.52
CA PRO A 107 -8.43 -9.15 13.69
C PRO A 107 -8.76 -8.17 14.82
N LEU A 108 -7.95 -7.13 15.03
CA LEU A 108 -8.21 -6.11 16.06
C LEU A 108 -9.48 -5.32 15.75
N ALA A 109 -9.65 -4.95 14.48
CA ALA A 109 -10.81 -4.22 14.02
C ALA A 109 -12.09 -5.08 14.11
N CYS A 110 -12.00 -6.38 13.81
CA CYS A 110 -13.10 -7.31 14.01
C CYS A 110 -13.50 -7.41 15.50
N ASP A 111 -12.54 -7.59 16.40
CA ASP A 111 -12.81 -7.66 17.84
C ASP A 111 -13.52 -6.39 18.37
N GLU A 112 -13.11 -5.21 17.89
CA GLU A 112 -13.70 -3.94 18.28
C GLU A 112 -15.12 -3.72 17.70
N MET A 113 -15.38 -4.17 16.47
CA MET A 113 -16.74 -4.18 15.90
C MET A 113 -17.66 -5.15 16.63
N ASP A 114 -17.18 -6.38 16.91
CA ASP A 114 -17.97 -7.42 17.56
C ASP A 114 -18.31 -7.07 19.02
N SER A 115 -17.46 -6.26 19.67
CA SER A 115 -17.71 -5.74 21.02
C SER A 115 -18.61 -4.49 21.06
N GLY A 116 -18.99 -3.93 19.91
CA GLY A 116 -19.85 -2.74 19.83
C GLY A 116 -19.16 -1.45 20.26
N LEU A 117 -17.83 -1.40 20.20
CA LEU A 117 -17.03 -0.21 20.51
C LEU A 117 -16.86 0.72 19.30
N VAL A 118 -17.42 0.33 18.15
CA VAL A 118 -17.37 1.00 16.83
C VAL A 118 -18.76 1.01 16.22
#